data_AF-A0A939BTA4-F1
#
_entry.id   AF-A0A939BTA4-F1
#
_cell.length_a   1.000
_cell.length_b   1.000
_cell.length_c   1.000
_cell.angle_alpha   90.00
_cell.angle_beta   90.00
_cell.angle_gamma   90.00
#
_symmetry.space_group_name_H-M   'P 1'
#
loop_
_entity.id
_entity.type
_entity.pdbx_description
1 polymer ?
#
loop_
_entity_poly.entity_id
_entity_poly.type
_entity_poly.pdbx_seq_one_letter_code
_entity_poly.pdbx_strand_id
1 'polypeptide(L)' 'MIYEKACNVTMDQVIAALKRKDAEERIPVLRYELDYELATLYDALLEEDKAQIKRSKERLKKLRREMLLLEV' A
#
# COMPACT_ATOMS: atom_id res chain seq x y z
N MET A 1 2.70 41.86 21.34
CA MET A 1 3.12 41.52 19.95
C MET A 1 2.44 40.22 19.58
N ILE A 2 1.42 40.29 18.73
CA ILE A 2 0.74 39.10 18.21
C ILE A 2 1.54 38.71 16.96
N TYR A 3 2.37 37.68 17.06
CA TYR A 3 3.12 37.17 15.91
C TYR A 3 2.14 36.43 14.99
N GLU A 4 1.64 37.16 13.99
CA GLU A 4 0.88 36.58 12.88
C GLU A 4 1.84 35.77 12.02
N LYS A 5 1.89 34.46 12.26
CA LYS A 5 2.70 33.54 11.46
C LYS A 5 1.98 33.34 10.13
N ALA A 6 2.34 34.14 9.12
CA ALA A 6 1.85 33.96 7.76
C ALA A 6 2.21 32.54 7.29
N CYS A 7 1.20 31.68 7.16
CA CYS A 7 1.36 30.32 6.65
C CYS A 7 1.49 30.41 5.12
N ASN A 8 2.72 30.65 4.63
CA ASN A 8 3.01 30.59 3.20
C ASN A 8 3.09 29.11 2.79
N VAL A 9 1.93 28.52 2.47
CA VAL A 9 1.85 27.16 1.93
C VAL A 9 1.98 27.22 0.41
N THR A 10 2.99 26.57 -0.16
CA THR A 10 3.15 26.48 -1.62
C THR A 10 2.34 25.32 -2.19
N MET A 11 1.96 25.38 -3.47
CA MET A 11 1.22 24.28 -4.11
C MET A 11 1.99 22.95 -4.06
N ASP A 12 3.32 22.98 -4.11
CA ASP A 12 4.16 21.79 -3.96
C ASP A 12 4.03 21.15 -2.57
N GLN A 13 3.92 21.97 -1.52
CA GLN A 13 3.70 21.49 -0.15
C GLN A 13 2.31 20.86 0.00
N VAL A 14 1.29 21.42 -0.65
CA VAL A 14 -0.07 20.83 -0.68
C VAL A 14 -0.04 19.49 -1.39
N ILE A 15 0.59 19.40 -2.57
CA ILE A 15 0.70 18.16 -3.35
C ILE A 15 1.46 17.09 -2.56
N ALA A 16 2.55 17.44 -1.87
CA ALA A 16 3.30 16.51 -1.04
C ALA A 16 2.48 16.00 0.16
N ALA A 17 1.70 16.87 0.80
CA ALA A 17 0.83 16.50 1.91
C ALA A 17 -0.30 15.54 1.47
N LEU A 18 -0.90 15.79 0.29
CA LEU A 18 -1.91 14.90 -0.28
C LEU A 18 -1.33 13.52 -0.61
N LYS A 19 -0.19 13.47 -1.31
CA LYS A 19 0.50 12.20 -1.63
C LYS A 19 0.85 11.38 -0.39
N ARG A 20 1.26 12.04 0.70
CA ARG A 20 1.54 11.38 1.99
C ARG A 20 0.28 10.78 2.59
N LYS A 21 -0.82 11.55 2.59
CA LYS A 21 -2.11 11.07 3.11
C LYS A 21 -2.63 9.88 2.30
N ASP A 22 -2.53 9.93 0.98
CA ASP A 22 -2.91 8.82 0.09
C ASP A 22 -2.08 7.56 0.38
N ALA A 23 -0.77 7.71 0.63
CA ALA A 23 0.10 6.60 1.02
C ALA A 23 -0.28 6.03 2.40
N GLU A 24 -0.52 6.90 3.40
CA GLU A 24 -0.95 6.53 4.75
C GLU A 24 -2.29 5.76 4.74
N GLU A 25 -3.23 6.13 3.86
CA GLU A 25 -4.50 5.43 3.67
C GLU A 25 -4.34 4.13 2.85
N ARG A 26 -3.40 4.06 1.91
CA ARG A 26 -3.19 2.87 1.06
C ARG A 26 -2.47 1.74 1.79
N ILE A 27 -1.53 2.04 2.69
CA ILE A 27 -0.78 1.04 3.48
C ILE A 27 -1.69 0.03 4.21
N PRO A 28 -2.71 0.44 4.99
CA PRO A 28 -3.59 -0.52 5.67
C PRO A 28 -4.42 -1.35 4.67
N VAL A 29 -4.86 -0.76 3.56
CA VAL A 29 -5.60 -1.49 2.51
C VAL A 29 -4.70 -2.54 1.85
N LEU A 30 -3.46 -2.20 1.54
CA LEU A 30 -2.47 -3.15 1.02
C LEU A 30 -2.20 -4.30 1.98
N ARG A 31 -2.19 -4.03 3.29
CA ARG A 31 -2.03 -5.08 4.29
C ARG A 31 -3.22 -6.05 4.26
N TYR A 32 -4.45 -5.54 4.17
CA TYR A 32 -5.63 -6.39 3.99
C TYR A 32 -5.60 -7.21 2.69
N GLU A 33 -5.19 -6.60 1.57
CA GLU A 33 -5.03 -7.31 0.29
C GLU A 33 -3.96 -8.41 0.38
N LEU A 34 -2.86 -8.15 1.09
CA LEU A 34 -1.80 -9.12 1.34
C LEU A 34 -2.32 -10.31 2.17
N ASP A 35 -3.01 -10.03 3.27
CA ASP A 35 -3.58 -11.05 4.15
C ASP A 35 -4.59 -11.92 3.39
N TYR A 36 -5.44 -11.31 2.56
CA TYR A 36 -6.39 -12.02 1.71
C TYR A 36 -5.69 -12.92 0.68
N GLU A 37 -4.67 -12.43 -0.02
CA GLU A 37 -3.96 -13.21 -1.02
C GLU A 37 -3.11 -14.32 -0.37
N LEU A 38 -2.62 -14.12 0.85
CA LEU A 38 -1.96 -15.17 1.65
C LEU A 38 -2.93 -16.27 2.06
N ALA A 39 -4.15 -15.93 2.48
CA ALA A 39 -5.21 -16.91 2.74
C ALA A 39 -5.56 -17.70 1.48
N THR A 40 -5.73 -17.00 0.36
CA THR A 40 -5.96 -17.62 -0.95
C THR A 40 -4.83 -18.57 -1.37
N LEU A 41 -3.57 -18.19 -1.10
CA LEU A 41 -2.41 -19.03 -1.36
C LEU A 41 -2.40 -20.26 -0.44
N TYR A 42 -2.78 -20.12 0.82
CA TYR A 42 -2.87 -21.24 1.76
C TYR A 42 -3.87 -22.28 1.29
N ASP A 43 -5.08 -21.87 0.91
CA ASP A 43 -6.12 -22.78 0.40
C ASP A 43 -5.64 -23.48 -0.89
N ALA A 44 -5.04 -22.73 -1.81
CA ALA A 44 -4.49 -23.29 -3.04
C ALA A 44 -3.36 -24.30 -2.80
N LEU A 45 -2.59 -24.15 -1.71
CA LEU A 45 -1.58 -25.11 -1.30
C LEU A 45 -2.20 -26.39 -0.73
N LEU A 46 -3.31 -26.30 0.00
CA LEU A 46 -4.05 -27.45 0.51
C LEU A 46 -4.69 -28.27 -0.62
N GLU A 47 -5.22 -27.59 -1.64
CA GLU A 47 -5.84 -28.21 -2.81
C GLU A 47 -4.83 -28.65 -3.89
N GLU A 48 -3.54 -28.38 -3.68
CA GLU A 48 -2.46 -28.57 -4.66
C GLU A 48 -2.73 -27.91 -6.04
N ASP A 49 -3.55 -26.86 -6.10
CA ASP A 49 -3.81 -26.11 -7.33
C ASP A 49 -2.58 -25.28 -7.73
N LYS A 50 -1.70 -25.91 -8.52
CA LYS A 50 -0.46 -25.29 -9.01
C LYS A 50 -0.71 -24.01 -9.81
N ALA A 51 -1.83 -23.89 -10.50
CA ALA A 51 -2.14 -22.70 -11.28
C ALA A 51 -2.51 -21.54 -10.35
N GLN A 52 -3.35 -21.79 -9.34
CA GLN A 52 -3.70 -20.79 -8.34
C GLN A 52 -2.52 -20.42 -7.44
N ILE A 53 -1.69 -21.37 -7.04
CA ILE A 53 -0.43 -21.11 -6.32
C ILE A 53 0.45 -20.13 -7.11
N LYS A 54 0.63 -20.36 -8.42
CA LYS A 54 1.45 -19.48 -9.26
C LYS A 54 0.86 -18.08 -9.34
N ARG A 55 -0.45 -17.96 -9.62
CA ARG A 55 -1.16 -16.68 -9.69
C ARG A 55 -1.06 -15.91 -8.38
N SER A 56 -1.24 -16.59 -7.25
CA SER A 56 -1.22 -15.95 -5.93
C SER A 56 0.17 -15.44 -5.56
N LYS A 57 1.21 -16.22 -5.87
CA LYS A 57 2.61 -15.77 -5.73
C LYS A 57 2.94 -14.57 -6.61
N GLU A 58 2.39 -14.49 -7.83
CA GLU A 58 2.58 -13.31 -8.69
C GLU A 58 1.87 -12.06 -8.15
N ARG A 59 0.66 -12.22 -7.61
CA ARG A 59 -0.08 -11.12 -6.95
C ARG A 59 0.63 -10.63 -5.70
N LEU A 60 1.07 -11.52 -4.80
CA LEU A 60 1.84 -11.17 -3.61
C LEU A 60 3.13 -10.40 -3.95
N LYS A 61 3.81 -10.74 -5.06
CA LYS A 61 4.98 -9.98 -5.52
C LYS A 61 4.63 -8.55 -5.93
N LYS A 62 3.46 -8.33 -6.55
CA LYS A 62 3.00 -6.99 -6.93
C LYS A 62 2.65 -6.17 -5.69
N LEU A 63 1.87 -6.74 -4.77
CA LEU A 63 1.50 -6.11 -3.50
C LEU A 63 2.74 -5.72 -2.68
N ARG A 64 3.74 -6.61 -2.59
CA ARG A 64 5.01 -6.31 -1.92
C ARG A 64 5.76 -5.14 -2.58
N ARG A 65 5.80 -5.08 -3.91
CA ARG A 65 6.46 -3.97 -4.62
C ARG A 65 5.76 -2.64 -4.34
N GLU A 66 4.43 -2.66 -4.33
CA GLU A 66 3.63 -1.47 -4.02
C GLU A 66 3.88 -0.98 -2.59
N MET A 67 3.87 -1.88 -1.60
CA MET A 67 4.21 -1.51 -0.21
C MET A 67 5.60 -0.87 -0.10
N LEU A 68 6.62 -1.46 -0.74
CA LEU A 68 7.99 -0.92 -0.71
C LEU A 68 8.11 0.46 -1.38
N LEU A 69 7.23 0.79 -2.33
CA LEU A 69 7.20 2.12 -2.96
C LEU A 69 6.55 3.18 -2.07
N LEU A 70 5.66 2.75 -1.15
CA LEU A 70 4.94 3.64 -0.25
C LEU A 70 5.63 3.84 1.11
N GLU A 71 6.59 2.97 1.46
CA GLU A 71 7.43 3.12 2.66
C GLU A 71 8.52 4.21 2.53
N VAL A 72 8.70 4.82 1.35
CA VAL A 72 9.78 5.79 1.03
C VAL A 72 9.34 7.24 1.19
#